data_AF-A0A452VBK3-F1
#
_entry.id   AF-A0A452VBK3-F1
#
_cell.length_a   1.000
_cell.length_b   1.000
_cell.length_c   1.000
_cell.angle_alpha   90.00
_cell.angle_beta   90.00
_cell.angle_gamma   90.00
#
_symmetry.space_group_name_H-M   'P 1'
#
loop_
_entity.id
_entity.type
_entity.pdbx_description
1 polymer ?
#
loop_
_entity_poly.entity_id
_entity_poly.type
_entity_poly.pdbx_seq_one_letter_code
_entity_poly.pdbx_strand_id
1 'polypeptide(L)'
;MLRLTLPSPGAPWSNQTVQVDVARNVATIRVTSAQSNHSWAVLFDGQSGCVCYRPLEHPACFLRPMEPRDRETLQLLVNMARVSSPMRQATHYAQELLAVLGSREVDPAQVGDSVQRLCTKTPVYWARRAEGPRRQRLIYLCVDICFPSNVCVSVCFYYLPD
;
A
#
# COMPACT_ATOMS: atom_id res chain seq x y z
N MET A 1 -16.32 3.68 -10.66
CA MET A 1 -14.97 3.83 -10.08
C MET A 1 -14.75 5.31 -9.84
N LEU A 2 -14.47 5.72 -8.60
CA LEU A 2 -14.22 7.12 -8.27
C LEU A 2 -12.72 7.34 -8.07
N ARG A 3 -12.18 8.44 -8.63
CA ARG A 3 -10.78 8.83 -8.45
C ARG A 3 -10.74 10.11 -7.60
N LEU A 4 -10.07 10.01 -6.46
CA LEU A 4 -9.79 11.11 -5.56
C LEU A 4 -8.31 11.49 -5.71
N THR A 5 -8.02 12.78 -5.74
CA THR A 5 -6.65 13.30 -5.78
C THR A 5 -6.33 13.85 -4.40
N LEU A 6 -5.21 13.42 -3.82
CA LEU A 6 -4.80 13.86 -2.50
C LEU A 6 -3.57 14.78 -2.61
N PRO A 7 -3.57 15.97 -1.99
CA PRO A 7 -2.35 16.73 -1.81
C PRO A 7 -1.46 15.99 -0.80
N SER A 8 -0.26 15.59 -1.21
CA SER A 8 0.74 14.99 -0.31
C SER A 8 1.25 16.03 0.69
N PRO A 9 1.17 15.80 2.01
CA PRO A 9 1.77 16.67 3.00
C PRO A 9 3.27 16.39 3.10
N GLY A 10 4.11 17.43 2.99
CA GLY A 10 5.48 17.39 3.50
C GLY A 10 6.62 17.10 2.52
N ALA A 11 6.37 16.84 1.23
CA ALA A 11 7.42 16.86 0.22
C ALA A 11 6.89 17.54 -1.05
N PRO A 12 7.65 18.42 -1.73
CA PRO A 12 7.17 19.07 -2.96
C PRO A 12 7.03 18.10 -4.14
N TRP A 13 7.23 16.79 -3.93
CA TRP A 13 7.78 15.88 -4.95
C TRP A 13 6.95 14.63 -5.23
N SER A 14 5.70 14.49 -4.75
CA SER A 14 4.90 13.30 -5.08
C SER A 14 3.40 13.56 -5.21
N ASN A 15 2.82 13.11 -6.33
CA ASN A 15 1.38 13.18 -6.59
C ASN A 15 0.72 11.89 -6.12
N GLN A 16 -0.09 11.99 -5.06
CA GLN A 16 -0.87 10.87 -4.56
C GLN A 16 -2.30 10.87 -5.13
N THR A 17 -2.73 9.72 -5.61
CA THR A 17 -4.10 9.48 -6.07
C THR A 17 -4.68 8.27 -5.38
N VAL A 18 -5.96 8.35 -5.06
CA VAL A 18 -6.71 7.27 -4.42
C VAL A 18 -7.84 6.89 -5.37
N GLN A 19 -7.87 5.64 -5.79
CA GLN A 19 -8.92 5.08 -6.63
C GLN A 19 -9.76 4.13 -5.79
N VAL A 20 -11.07 4.33 -5.78
CA VAL A 20 -11.99 3.51 -4.99
C VAL A 20 -13.03 2.87 -5.90
N ASP A 21 -13.14 1.55 -5.82
CA ASP A 21 -14.20 0.74 -6.40
C ASP A 21 -15.12 0.28 -5.26
N VAL A 22 -16.17 1.06 -5.02
CA VAL A 22 -17.15 0.84 -3.94
C VAL A 22 -17.88 -0.50 -4.12
N ALA A 23 -18.17 -0.90 -5.36
CA ALA A 23 -18.90 -2.13 -5.66
C ALA A 23 -18.05 -3.37 -5.34
N ARG A 24 -16.74 -3.29 -5.61
CA ARG A 24 -15.81 -4.37 -5.29
C ARG A 24 -15.21 -4.30 -3.88
N ASN A 25 -15.48 -3.23 -3.12
CA ASN A 25 -14.83 -2.96 -1.83
C ASN A 25 -13.29 -2.95 -1.95
N VAL A 26 -12.79 -2.23 -2.95
CA VAL A 26 -11.36 -2.14 -3.28
C VAL A 26 -10.92 -0.68 -3.29
N ALA A 27 -9.75 -0.40 -2.72
CA ALA A 27 -9.11 0.90 -2.79
C ALA A 27 -7.64 0.77 -3.22
N THR A 28 -7.18 1.62 -4.14
CA THR A 28 -5.79 1.68 -4.57
C THR A 28 -5.25 3.08 -4.35
N ILE A 29 -4.19 3.20 -3.56
CA ILE A 29 -3.42 4.43 -3.40
C ILE A 29 -2.21 4.32 -4.32
N ARG A 30 -2.01 5.30 -5.21
CA ARG A 30 -0.83 5.41 -6.07
C ARG A 30 -0.11 6.70 -5.78
N VAL A 31 1.18 6.62 -5.55
CA VAL A 31 2.05 7.78 -5.39
C VAL A 31 3.03 7.78 -6.55
N THR A 32 2.98 8.86 -7.32
CA THR A 32 3.87 9.06 -8.47
C THR A 32 4.95 10.03 -8.07
N SER A 33 6.22 9.68 -8.31
CA SER A 33 7.34 10.59 -8.12
C SER A 33 7.19 11.80 -9.05
N ALA A 34 7.55 13.00 -8.58
CA ALA A 34 7.61 14.18 -9.44
C ALA A 34 8.84 14.17 -10.37
N GLN A 35 9.87 13.40 -10.02
CA GLN A 35 11.14 13.33 -10.74
C GLN A 35 11.20 12.15 -11.72
N SER A 36 10.32 11.16 -11.57
CA SER A 36 10.21 10.03 -12.48
C SER A 36 8.74 9.70 -12.75
N ASN A 37 8.41 9.26 -13.96
CA ASN A 37 7.05 8.80 -14.30
C ASN A 37 6.71 7.45 -13.65
N HIS A 38 7.51 7.01 -12.69
CA HIS A 38 7.31 5.77 -11.98
C HIS A 38 6.43 6.03 -10.75
N SER A 39 5.56 5.06 -10.47
CA SER A 39 4.67 5.09 -9.32
C SER A 39 4.80 3.81 -8.53
N TRP A 40 4.62 3.92 -7.22
CA TRP A 40 4.34 2.78 -6.38
C TRP A 40 2.86 2.82 -5.99
N ALA A 41 2.34 1.66 -5.60
CA ALA A 41 0.93 1.50 -5.31
C ALA A 41 0.70 0.60 -4.10
N VAL A 42 -0.38 0.89 -3.36
CA VAL A 42 -0.91 0.04 -2.30
C VAL A 42 -2.38 -0.21 -2.56
N LEU A 43 -2.75 -1.48 -2.59
CA LEU A 43 -4.09 -1.96 -2.88
C LEU A 43 -4.65 -2.64 -1.64
N PHE A 44 -5.81 -2.17 -1.21
CA PHE A 44 -6.66 -2.81 -0.21
C PHE A 44 -7.75 -3.57 -0.97
N ASP A 45 -7.74 -4.89 -0.88
CA ASP A 45 -8.77 -5.74 -1.47
C ASP A 45 -9.63 -6.36 -0.36
N GLY A 46 -10.81 -5.77 -0.15
CA GLY A 46 -11.72 -6.22 0.88
C GLY A 46 -12.39 -7.57 0.62
N GLN A 47 -12.34 -8.09 -0.61
CA GLN A 47 -12.90 -9.40 -0.94
C GLN A 47 -11.94 -10.52 -0.53
N SER A 48 -10.67 -10.39 -0.90
CA SER A 48 -9.61 -11.32 -0.49
C SER A 48 -9.10 -11.06 0.93
N GLY A 49 -9.44 -9.91 1.52
CA GLY A 49 -9.00 -9.52 2.85
C GLY A 49 -7.50 -9.30 2.94
N CYS A 50 -6.88 -8.79 1.86
CA CYS A 50 -5.43 -8.64 1.73
C CYS A 50 -5.01 -7.22 1.35
N VAL A 51 -3.80 -6.84 1.76
CA VAL A 51 -3.12 -5.62 1.31
C VAL A 51 -1.97 -6.02 0.40
N CYS A 52 -1.95 -5.48 -0.82
CA CYS A 52 -0.86 -5.67 -1.76
C CYS A 52 -0.08 -4.38 -1.97
N TYR A 53 1.24 -4.50 -1.95
CA TYR A 53 2.19 -3.43 -2.20
C TYR A 53 2.90 -3.70 -3.53
N ARG A 54 2.83 -2.73 -4.45
CA ARG A 54 3.66 -2.68 -5.67
C ARG A 54 4.67 -1.56 -5.49
N PRO A 55 5.89 -1.85 -5.01
CA PRO A 55 6.90 -0.83 -4.82
C PRO A 55 7.45 -0.33 -6.15
N LEU A 56 8.06 0.86 -6.12
CA LEU A 56 8.64 1.54 -7.26
C LEU A 56 9.83 0.73 -7.80
N GLU A 57 9.83 0.40 -9.10
CA GLU A 57 10.96 -0.28 -9.78
C GLU A 57 11.42 -1.61 -9.15
N HIS A 58 10.73 -2.11 -8.13
CA HIS A 58 11.07 -3.34 -7.46
C HIS A 58 10.61 -4.53 -8.32
N PRO A 59 11.38 -5.62 -8.46
CA PRO A 59 11.02 -6.75 -9.31
C PRO A 59 9.89 -7.62 -8.74
N ALA A 60 9.33 -7.27 -7.58
CA ALA A 60 8.31 -8.05 -6.91
C ALA A 60 7.23 -7.19 -6.24
N CYS A 61 6.06 -7.78 -6.07
CA CYS A 61 4.98 -7.32 -5.22
C CYS A 61 5.02 -8.02 -3.86
N PHE A 62 4.45 -7.38 -2.85
CA PHE A 62 4.35 -7.95 -1.51
C PHE A 62 2.89 -7.98 -1.07
N LEU A 63 2.45 -9.14 -0.58
CA LEU A 63 1.08 -9.38 -0.15
C LEU A 63 1.05 -9.72 1.33
N ARG A 64 0.08 -9.20 2.06
CA ARG A 64 -0.19 -9.61 3.44
C ARG A 64 -1.69 -9.66 3.73
N PRO A 65 -2.13 -10.47 4.69
CA PRO A 65 -3.49 -10.36 5.22
C PRO A 65 -3.73 -8.96 5.80
N MET A 66 -4.96 -8.48 5.66
CA MET A 66 -5.42 -7.27 6.34
C MET A 66 -5.47 -7.49 7.85
N GLU A 67 -4.97 -6.51 8.59
CA GLU A 67 -5.18 -6.35 10.02
C GLU A 67 -6.45 -5.52 10.27
N PRO A 68 -6.97 -5.44 11.51
CA PRO A 68 -8.15 -4.63 11.81
C PRO A 68 -8.03 -3.18 11.32
N ARG A 69 -6.86 -2.56 11.53
CA ARG A 69 -6.58 -1.18 11.10
C ARG A 69 -6.65 -0.98 9.58
N ASP A 70 -6.29 -2.00 8.79
CA ASP A 70 -6.39 -1.94 7.33
C ASP A 70 -7.84 -1.99 6.87
N ARG A 71 -8.66 -2.81 7.54
CA ARG A 71 -10.10 -2.90 7.27
C ARG A 71 -10.79 -1.58 7.58
N GLU A 72 -10.46 -0.96 8.72
CA GLU A 72 -10.93 0.37 9.09
C GLU A 72 -10.52 1.42 8.05
N THR A 73 -9.25 1.40 7.60
CA THR A 73 -8.75 2.30 6.56
C THR A 73 -9.50 2.13 5.24
N LEU A 74 -9.75 0.90 4.81
CA LEU A 74 -10.54 0.62 3.61
C LEU A 74 -11.98 1.12 3.75
N GLN A 75 -12.63 0.88 4.89
CA GLN A 75 -13.99 1.37 5.17
C GLN A 75 -14.06 2.90 5.11
N LEU A 76 -13.08 3.59 5.71
CA LEU A 76 -12.98 5.05 5.64
C LEU A 76 -12.86 5.53 4.19
N LEU A 77 -11.97 4.93 3.39
CA LEU A 77 -11.79 5.27 1.98
C LEU A 77 -13.07 5.08 1.15
N VAL A 78 -13.76 3.95 1.35
CA VAL A 78 -15.03 3.63 0.67
C VAL A 78 -16.13 4.60 1.08
N ASN A 79 -16.23 4.94 2.36
CA ASN A 79 -17.23 5.89 2.85
C ASN A 79 -16.97 7.30 2.31
N MET A 80 -15.73 7.79 2.36
CA MET A 80 -15.37 9.11 1.82
C MET A 80 -15.65 9.25 0.33
N ALA A 81 -15.42 8.19 -0.45
CA ALA A 81 -15.77 8.17 -1.87
C ALA A 81 -17.28 8.35 -2.11
N ARG A 82 -18.14 7.94 -1.18
CA ARG A 82 -19.60 8.14 -1.31
C ARG A 82 -20.05 9.58 -1.04
N VAL A 83 -19.30 10.31 -0.21
CA VAL A 83 -19.67 11.67 0.24
C VAL A 83 -18.82 12.80 -0.39
N SER A 84 -17.90 12.49 -1.30
CA SER A 84 -17.04 13.47 -2.01
C SER A 84 -16.43 14.54 -1.10
N SER A 85 -15.97 14.13 0.09
CA SER A 85 -15.42 15.08 1.07
C SER A 85 -13.96 15.39 0.75
N PRO A 86 -13.53 16.67 0.79
CA PRO A 86 -12.12 17.04 0.66
C PRO A 86 -11.33 16.49 1.85
N MET A 87 -10.18 15.90 1.57
CA MET A 87 -9.29 15.36 2.59
C MET A 87 -8.53 16.47 3.30
N ARG A 88 -8.26 16.30 4.59
CA ARG A 88 -7.51 17.27 5.40
C ARG A 88 -6.00 17.00 5.36
N GLN A 89 -5.22 18.01 5.76
CA GLN A 89 -3.76 17.96 5.83
C GLN A 89 -3.29 17.02 6.96
N ALA A 90 -2.22 16.26 6.71
CA ALA A 90 -1.68 15.33 7.70
C ALA A 90 -1.00 16.05 8.87
N THR A 91 -1.12 15.45 10.05
CA THR A 91 -0.50 15.93 11.29
C THR A 91 0.41 14.88 11.95
N HIS A 92 0.42 13.64 11.46
CA HIS A 92 1.17 12.54 12.08
C HIS A 92 1.90 11.67 11.06
N TYR A 93 3.16 11.32 11.35
CA TYR A 93 3.97 10.38 10.61
C TYR A 93 4.26 9.14 11.46
N ALA A 94 3.96 7.96 10.92
CA ALA A 94 4.28 6.68 11.51
C ALA A 94 5.20 5.88 10.57
N GLN A 95 5.84 4.85 11.11
CA GLN A 95 6.66 3.92 10.32
C GLN A 95 6.22 2.49 10.59
N GLU A 96 6.13 1.69 9.53
CA GLU A 96 5.80 0.27 9.60
C GLU A 96 6.90 -0.55 8.92
N LEU A 97 7.22 -1.70 9.51
CA LEU A 97 8.22 -2.62 8.98
C LEU A 97 7.54 -3.90 8.51
N LEU A 98 7.78 -4.26 7.25
CA LEU A 98 7.31 -5.49 6.64
C LEU A 98 8.48 -6.41 6.33
N ALA A 99 8.46 -7.59 6.92
CA ALA A 99 9.37 -8.67 6.60
C ALA A 99 8.81 -9.46 5.40
N VAL A 100 9.57 -9.57 4.32
CA VAL A 100 9.25 -10.47 3.19
C VAL A 100 9.54 -11.91 3.63
N LEU A 101 8.57 -12.78 3.41
CA LEU A 101 8.57 -14.17 3.87
C LEU A 101 9.00 -15.12 2.77
N GLY A 102 10.15 -15.77 2.99
CA GLY A 102 10.69 -16.83 2.14
C GLY A 102 10.96 -16.38 0.70
N SER A 103 11.48 -17.32 -0.08
CA SER A 103 11.79 -17.13 -1.51
C SER A 103 10.71 -17.67 -2.44
N ARG A 104 9.60 -18.20 -1.90
CA ARG A 104 8.53 -18.83 -2.69
C ARG A 104 7.41 -17.84 -3.02
N GLU A 105 7.10 -17.76 -4.30
CA GLU A 105 6.00 -16.95 -4.82
C GLU A 105 4.64 -17.44 -4.32
N VAL A 106 3.72 -16.49 -4.11
CA VAL A 106 2.31 -16.77 -3.84
C VAL A 106 1.67 -17.32 -5.11
N ASP A 107 0.86 -18.37 -4.96
CA ASP A 107 0.07 -18.91 -6.07
C ASP A 107 -0.87 -17.81 -6.62
N PRO A 108 -0.79 -17.47 -7.93
CA PRO A 108 -1.67 -16.48 -8.55
C PRO A 108 -3.16 -16.77 -8.36
N ALA A 109 -3.56 -18.04 -8.22
CA ALA A 109 -4.96 -18.40 -7.97
C ALA A 109 -5.47 -17.90 -6.60
N GLN A 110 -4.56 -17.59 -5.66
CA GLN A 110 -4.90 -17.16 -4.30
C GLN A 110 -4.96 -15.64 -4.12
N VAL A 111 -4.42 -14.84 -5.05
CA VAL A 111 -4.22 -13.40 -4.83
C VAL A 111 -5.42 -12.50 -5.22
N GLY A 112 -6.44 -13.05 -5.89
CA GLY A 112 -7.62 -12.30 -6.32
C GLY A 112 -7.39 -11.34 -7.50
N ASP A 113 -8.43 -11.06 -8.27
CA ASP A 113 -8.35 -10.34 -9.56
C ASP A 113 -7.73 -8.94 -9.46
N SER A 114 -7.94 -8.24 -8.34
CA SER A 114 -7.43 -6.88 -8.15
C SER A 114 -5.91 -6.89 -7.96
N VAL A 115 -5.38 -7.86 -7.21
CA VAL A 115 -3.93 -8.03 -7.02
C VAL A 115 -3.29 -8.53 -8.30
N GLN A 116 -3.90 -9.51 -8.99
CA GLN A 116 -3.40 -10.00 -10.27
C GLN A 116 -3.23 -8.87 -11.28
N ARG A 117 -4.23 -7.98 -11.39
CA ARG A 117 -4.14 -6.80 -12.27
C ARG A 117 -3.06 -5.83 -11.82
N LEU A 118 -2.94 -5.54 -10.53
CA LEU A 118 -1.91 -4.62 -10.02
C LEU A 118 -0.48 -5.14 -10.27
N CYS A 119 -0.28 -6.44 -10.06
CA CYS A 119 1.01 -7.11 -10.13
C CYS A 119 1.18 -7.89 -11.43
N THR A 120 0.55 -7.43 -12.52
CA THR A 120 0.62 -8.11 -13.82
C THR A 120 2.08 -8.39 -14.20
N LYS A 121 2.40 -9.66 -14.47
CA LYS A 121 3.75 -10.16 -14.81
C LYS A 121 4.83 -9.87 -13.74
N THR A 122 4.43 -9.58 -12.51
CA THR A 122 5.33 -9.32 -11.38
C THR A 122 5.10 -10.41 -10.32
N PRO A 123 6.14 -11.15 -9.88
CA PRO A 123 5.99 -12.14 -8.83
C PRO A 123 5.49 -11.50 -7.53
N VAL A 124 4.66 -12.24 -6.79
CA VAL A 124 4.08 -11.80 -5.52
C VAL A 124 4.68 -12.65 -4.41
N TYR A 125 5.17 -12.03 -3.34
CA TYR A 125 5.66 -12.73 -2.15
C TYR A 125 4.85 -12.35 -0.92
N TRP A 126 4.72 -13.30 0.02
CA TRP A 126 4.13 -13.00 1.30
C TRP A 126 5.01 -12.04 2.09
N ALA A 127 4.38 -11.14 2.83
CA ALA A 127 5.02 -10.28 3.80
C ALA A 127 4.23 -10.30 5.11
N ARG A 128 4.89 -10.00 6.22
CA ARG A 128 4.24 -9.82 7.52
C ARG A 128 4.76 -8.56 8.20
N ARG A 129 3.90 -7.94 9.01
CA ARG A 129 4.34 -6.92 9.96
C ARG A 129 5.35 -7.53 10.91
N ALA A 130 6.44 -6.80 11.16
CA ALA A 130 7.50 -7.27 12.02
C ALA A 130 7.85 -6.24 13.08
N GLU A 131 7.65 -6.61 14.33
CA GLU A 131 8.10 -5.86 15.49
C GLU A 131 9.55 -6.28 15.83
N GLY A 132 10.38 -5.37 16.34
CA GLY A 132 11.73 -5.70 16.82
C GLY A 132 12.84 -4.69 16.50
N PRO A 133 14.04 -4.89 17.06
CA PRO A 133 15.11 -3.89 17.03
C PRO A 133 15.61 -3.63 15.61
N ARG A 134 15.66 -2.34 15.23
CA ARG A 134 16.08 -1.85 13.91
C ARG A 134 17.55 -2.15 13.55
N ARG A 135 18.34 -2.70 14.49
CA ARG A 135 19.81 -2.71 14.43
C ARG A 135 20.43 -3.86 13.59
N GLN A 136 19.64 -4.82 13.11
CA GLN A 136 20.14 -5.98 12.34
C GLN A 136 19.38 -6.23 11.03
N ARG A 137 18.74 -5.19 10.47
CA ARG A 137 17.88 -5.33 9.28
C ARG A 137 18.42 -4.43 8.17
N LEU A 138 18.82 -5.03 7.05
CA LEU A 138 19.05 -4.27 5.80
C LEU A 138 17.68 -3.86 5.28
N ILE A 139 17.33 -2.58 5.40
CA ILE A 139 16.10 -2.05 4.81
C ILE A 139 16.37 -1.81 3.34
N TYR A 140 15.56 -2.43 2.47
CA TYR A 140 15.78 -2.36 1.03
C TYR A 140 15.00 -1.23 0.38
N LEU A 141 13.79 -0.94 0.89
CA LEU A 141 12.91 0.07 0.31
C LEU A 141 11.87 0.55 1.33
N CYS A 142 11.56 1.84 1.32
CA CYS A 142 10.45 2.43 2.06
C CYS A 142 9.50 3.17 1.10
N VAL A 143 8.20 3.14 1.40
CA VAL A 143 7.17 3.88 0.66
C VAL A 143 6.33 4.71 1.61
N ASP A 144 6.17 6.01 1.31
CA ASP A 144 5.46 6.95 2.18
C ASP A 144 4.00 7.14 1.73
N ILE A 145 3.05 6.55 2.45
CA ILE A 145 1.62 6.60 2.13
C ILE A 145 0.92 7.58 3.05
N CYS A 146 0.15 8.52 2.50
CA CYS A 146 -0.71 9.38 3.32
C CYS A 146 -2.16 8.93 3.26
N PHE A 147 -2.76 8.68 4.42
CA PHE A 147 -4.15 8.22 4.52
C PHE A 147 -5.09 9.38 4.80
N PRO A 148 -6.39 9.23 4.45
CA PRO A 148 -7.43 10.18 4.80
C PRO A 148 -7.54 10.59 6.26
N SER A 149 -7.08 9.72 7.15
CA SER A 149 -7.08 9.92 8.59
C SER A 149 -6.03 10.92 9.07
N ASN A 150 -5.44 11.72 8.18
CA ASN A 150 -4.36 12.67 8.46
C ASN A 150 -3.07 12.00 8.99
N VAL A 151 -2.86 10.73 8.65
CA VAL A 151 -1.69 9.95 9.03
C VAL A 151 -0.91 9.57 7.78
N CYS A 152 0.37 9.90 7.74
CA CYS A 152 1.31 9.35 6.77
C CYS A 152 2.09 8.20 7.40
N VAL A 153 2.33 7.14 6.62
CA VAL A 153 3.02 5.93 7.06
C VAL A 153 4.14 5.62 6.08
N SER A 154 5.36 5.56 6.58
CA SER A 154 6.50 5.01 5.84
C SER A 154 6.54 3.50 6.02
N VAL A 155 6.16 2.75 4.99
CA VAL A 155 6.17 1.29 4.99
C VAL A 155 7.49 0.81 4.41
N CYS A 156 8.33 0.18 5.24
CA CYS A 156 9.66 -0.28 4.84
C CYS A 156 9.74 -1.80 4.77
N PHE A 157 10.33 -2.31 3.69
CA PHE A 157 10.46 -3.73 3.40
C PHE A 157 11.87 -4.23 3.69
N TYR A 158 11.96 -5.43 4.25
CA TYR A 158 13.22 -6.14 4.40
C TYR A 158 13.07 -7.65 4.28
N TYR A 159 14.10 -8.31 3.75
CA TYR A 159 14.19 -9.76 3.71
C TYR A 159 14.75 -10.29 5.04
N LEU A 160 14.18 -11.39 5.52
CA LEU A 160 14.81 -12.18 6.57
C LEU A 160 15.76 -13.18 5.90
N PRO A 161 16.97 -13.41 6.46
CA PRO A 161 17.77 -14.55 6.03
C PRO A 161 17.00 -15.85 6.34
N ASP A 162 17.10 -16.82 5.43
CA ASP A 162 16.55 -18.17 5.61
C ASP A 162 17.23 -18.91 6.78
#